data_AF-A0A3B9JAX9-F1
#
_entry.id   AF-A0A3B9JAX9-F1
#
_cell.length_a   1.000
_cell.length_b   1.000
_cell.length_c   1.000
_cell.angle_alpha   90.00
_cell.angle_beta   90.00
_cell.angle_gamma   90.00
#
_symmetry.space_group_name_H-M   'P 1'
#
loop_
_entity.id
_entity.type
_entity.pdbx_description
1 polymer ?
#
loop_
_entity_poly.entity_id
_entity_poly.type
_entity_poly.pdbx_seq_one_letter_code
_entity_poly.pdbx_strand_id
1 'polypeptide(L)' 'MTVISLMTDFGIKDGNVGVMKGVIWSIAPHALISDLSHMIAPQNIREAALIFARSAPYFPENSVHVVVV' A
#
# COMPACT_ATOMS: atom_id res chain seq x y z
N MET A 1 -4.27 -14.83 -8.75
CA MET A 1 -4.88 -13.48 -8.65
C MET A 1 -3.97 -12.67 -7.75
N THR A 2 -3.31 -11.64 -8.27
CA THR A 2 -2.26 -10.93 -7.51
C THR A 2 -2.87 -9.75 -6.78
N VAL A 3 -2.81 -9.78 -5.44
CA VAL A 3 -3.20 -8.66 -4.58
C VAL A 3 -1.95 -7.86 -4.25
N ILE A 4 -2.02 -6.54 -4.43
CA ILE A 4 -0.99 -5.59 -4.05
C ILE A 4 -1.57 -4.71 -2.95
N SER A 5 -1.02 -4.80 -1.74
CA SER A 5 -1.41 -3.89 -0.66
C SER A 5 -0.53 -2.64 -0.66
N LEU A 6 -1.11 -1.46 -0.44
CA LEU A 6 -0.39 -0.20 -0.40
C LEU A 6 -0.45 0.42 0.99
N MET A 7 0.69 0.81 1.55
CA MET A 7 0.75 1.63 2.76
C MET A 7 1.76 2.76 2.58
N THR A 8 1.35 4.01 2.81
CA THR A 8 2.23 5.17 2.67
C THR A 8 2.01 6.25 3.73
N ASP A 9 2.96 7.18 3.85
CA ASP A 9 2.86 8.41 4.65
C ASP A 9 2.52 9.66 3.82
N PHE A 10 2.15 9.47 2.55
CA PHE A 10 1.94 10.56 1.58
C PHE A 10 0.69 11.42 1.84
N GLY A 11 -0.27 10.91 2.63
CA GLY A 11 -1.62 11.44 2.63
C GLY A 11 -2.38 11.14 1.34
N ILE A 12 -3.62 11.62 1.28
CA ILE A 12 -4.54 11.41 0.15
C ILE A 12 -4.80 12.68 -0.67
N LYS A 13 -4.16 13.80 -0.32
CA LYS A 13 -4.47 15.13 -0.87
C LYS A 13 -3.88 15.34 -2.26
N ASP A 14 -2.61 15.01 -2.45
CA ASP A 14 -1.81 15.51 -3.58
C ASP A 14 -1.72 14.53 -4.76
N GLY A 15 -2.53 13.46 -4.76
CA GLY A 15 -2.67 12.54 -5.89
C GLY A 15 -1.55 11.50 -6.05
N ASN A 16 -0.50 11.52 -5.22
CA ASN A 16 0.62 10.56 -5.26
C ASN A 16 0.13 9.10 -5.26
N VAL A 17 -0.86 8.78 -4.43
CA VAL A 17 -1.50 7.45 -4.37
C VAL A 17 -2.13 7.09 -5.71
N GLY A 18 -2.82 8.04 -6.35
CA GLY A 18 -3.44 7.84 -7.66
C GLY A 18 -2.42 7.56 -8.76
N VAL A 19 -1.31 8.30 -8.78
CA VAL A 19 -0.21 8.06 -9.72
C VAL A 19 0.38 6.67 -9.53
N MET A 20 0.63 6.27 -8.28
CA MET A 20 1.17 4.95 -7.96
C MET A 20 0.25 3.83 -8.46
N LYS A 21 -1.07 3.94 -8.25
CA LYS A 21 -2.05 2.98 -8.77
C LYS A 21 -2.09 2.96 -10.31
N GLY A 22 -2.03 4.12 -10.95
CA GLY A 22 -1.98 4.22 -12.41
C GLY A 22 -0.78 3.51 -13.02
N VAL A 23 0.41 3.66 -12.41
CA VAL A 23 1.63 2.95 -12.82
C VAL A 23 1.51 1.44 -12.57
N ILE A 24 0.95 1.04 -11.42
CA ILE A 24 0.70 -0.39 -11.15
C ILE A 24 -0.20 -0.99 -12.23
N TRP A 25 -1.31 -0.34 -12.57
CA TRP A 25 -2.23 -0.85 -13.58
C TRP A 25 -1.68 -0.79 -15.01
N SER A 26 -0.74 0.11 -15.32
CA SER A 26 -0.11 0.10 -16.65
C SER A 26 0.84 -1.09 -16.83
N ILE A 27 1.47 -1.57 -15.75
CA ILE A 27 2.38 -2.71 -15.76
C ILE A 27 1.64 -4.03 -15.53
N ALA A 28 0.68 -4.04 -14.60
CA ALA A 28 -0.12 -5.19 -14.19
C ALA A 28 -1.62 -4.84 -14.16
N PRO A 29 -2.30 -4.80 -15.33
CA PRO A 29 -3.69 -4.35 -15.45
C PRO A 29 -4.70 -5.14 -14.62
N HIS A 30 -4.38 -6.39 -14.29
CA HIS A 30 -5.24 -7.29 -13.52
C HIS A 30 -4.91 -7.33 -12.02
N ALA A 31 -3.95 -6.53 -11.56
CA ALA A 31 -3.62 -6.47 -10.15
C ALA A 31 -4.78 -5.86 -9.34
N LEU A 32 -5.14 -6.52 -8.24
CA LEU A 32 -6.09 -5.99 -7.29
C LEU A 32 -5.35 -5.17 -6.24
N ILE A 33 -5.77 -3.93 -6.05
CA ILE A 33 -5.11 -3.01 -5.12
C ILE A 33 -5.95 -2.91 -3.84
N SER A 34 -5.30 -3.07 -2.70
CA SER A 34 -5.88 -2.84 -1.37
C SER A 34 -5.08 -1.76 -0.65
N ASP A 35 -5.70 -0.62 -0.35
CA ASP A 35 -5.06 0.41 0.47
C ASP A 35 -5.16 0.02 1.94
N LEU A 36 -4.00 -0.16 2.60
CA LEU A 36 -3.92 -0.36 4.04
C LEU A 36 -4.08 0.97 4.79
N SER A 37 -3.24 1.94 4.45
CA SER A 37 -3.30 3.30 4.97
C SER A 37 -2.40 4.20 4.16
N HIS A 38 -2.86 5.40 3.84
CA HIS A 38 -2.01 6.48 3.31
C HIS A 38 -1.83 7.60 4.32
N MET A 39 -2.19 7.34 5.58
CA MET A 39 -2.25 8.32 6.66
C MET A 39 -1.26 8.00 7.77
N ILE A 40 -0.21 7.21 7.49
CA ILE A 40 0.91 7.03 8.41
C ILE A 40 1.49 8.42 8.71
N ALA A 41 1.84 8.70 9.97
CA ALA A 41 2.49 9.96 10.27
C ALA A 41 3.79 10.08 9.45
N PRO A 42 4.11 11.25 8.88
CA PRO A 42 5.28 11.42 8.02
C PRO A 42 6.56 10.86 8.64
N GLN A 43 7.28 10.01 7.90
CA GLN A 43 8.50 9.33 8.32
C GLN A 43 8.38 8.39 9.55
N ASN A 44 7.17 8.06 10.02
CA ASN A 44 6.97 7.23 11.20
C ASN A 44 7.02 5.73 10.89
N ILE A 45 8.23 5.20 10.71
CA ILE A 45 8.45 3.79 10.38
C ILE A 45 7.91 2.81 11.45
N ARG A 46 7.81 3.25 12.72
CA ARG A 46 7.34 2.38 13.82
C ARG A 46 5.83 2.20 13.78
N GLU A 47 5.08 3.27 13.51
CA GLU A 47 3.64 3.21 13.29
C GLU A 47 3.31 2.32 12.10
N ALA A 48 4.00 2.53 10.98
CA ALA A 48 3.87 1.69 9.80
C ALA A 48 4.13 0.21 10.11
N ALA A 49 5.24 -0.11 10.77
CA ALA A 49 5.58 -1.49 11.13
C ALA A 49 4.50 -2.14 12.01
N LEU A 50 3.94 -1.40 12.97
CA LEU A 50 2.88 -1.90 13.85
C LEU A 50 1.59 -2.19 13.09
N ILE A 51 1.17 -1.28 12.22
CA ILE A 51 -0.04 -1.44 11.40
C ILE A 51 0.16 -2.61 10.43
N PHE A 52 1.30 -2.63 9.72
CA PHE A 52 1.62 -3.67 8.76
C PHE A 52 1.65 -5.07 9.39
N ALA A 53 2.32 -5.22 10.54
CA ALA A 53 2.40 -6.50 11.26
C ALA A 53 1.01 -7.04 11.65
N ARG A 54 0.04 -6.16 11.90
CA ARG A 54 -1.34 -6.53 12.22
C ARG A 54 -2.18 -6.83 10.98
N SER A 55 -1.88 -6.21 9.85
CA SER A 55 -2.68 -6.32 8.63
C SER A 55 -2.21 -7.42 7.68
N ALA A 56 -0.90 -7.59 7.49
CA ALA A 56 -0.33 -8.51 6.52
C ALA A 56 -0.82 -9.97 6.65
N PRO A 57 -1.01 -10.55 7.86
CA PRO A 57 -1.47 -11.94 7.99
C PRO A 57 -2.86 -12.24 7.42
N TYR A 58 -3.67 -11.21 7.13
CA TYR A 58 -5.02 -11.38 6.57
C TYR A 58 -5.05 -11.38 5.04
N PHE A 59 -3.90 -11.13 4.39
CA PHE A 59 -3.81 -11.12 2.93
C PHE A 59 -3.62 -12.56 2.41
N PRO A 60 -4.15 -12.88 1.21
CA PRO A 60 -3.90 -14.17 0.58
C PRO A 60 -2.41 -14.45 0.42
N GLU A 61 -2.05 -15.73 0.41
CA GLU A 61 -0.70 -16.15 0.05
C GLU A 61 -0.27 -15.56 -1.30
N ASN A 62 1.02 -15.21 -1.42
CA ASN A 62 1.62 -14.57 -2.60
C ASN A 62 1.14 -13.13 -2.87
N SER A 63 0.50 -12.47 -1.91
CA SER A 63 0.27 -11.02 -1.99
C SER A 63 1.60 -10.25 -1.97
N VAL A 64 1.65 -9.13 -2.69
CA VAL A 64 2.79 -8.21 -2.69
C VAL A 64 2.45 -7.02 -1.82
N HIS A 65 3.32 -6.71 -0.85
CA HIS A 65 3.12 -5.58 0.04
C HIS A 65 4.07 -4.43 -0.32
N VAL A 66 3.51 -3.27 -0.69
CA VAL A 66 4.27 -2.05 -0.98
C VAL A 66 4.08 -1.09 0.19
N VAL A 67 5.16 -0.84 0.92
CA VAL A 67 5.19 0.05 2.09
C VAL A 67 6.22 1.15 1.85
N VAL A 68 5.79 2.41 1.80
CA VAL A 68 6.66 3.57 1.53
C VAL A 68 6.40 4.66 2.56
N VAL A 69 7.34 4.85 3.49
CA VAL A 69 7.24 5.71 4.67
C VAL A 69 8.54 6.47 4.84
#